data_AF-A0A813K7E1-F1
#
_entry.id   AF-A0A813K7E1-F1
#
_cell.length_a   1.000
_cell.length_b   1.000
_cell.length_c   1.000
_cell.angle_alpha   90.00
_cell.angle_beta   90.00
_cell.angle_gamma   90.00
#
_symmetry.space_group_name_H-M   'P 1'
#
loop_
_entity.id
_entity.type
_entity.pdbx_description
1 polymer ?
#
loop_
_entity_poly.entity_id
_entity_poly.type
_entity_poly.pdbx_seq_one_letter_code
_entity_poly.pdbx_strand_id
1 'polypeptide(L)'
;ALASFKADLTVCVPDISGKLPKALESAGTGKYIIRAGSEMKGAPWPEFAPIWQQEASSRVSVLAVGGDEVGAINVHVGKEDTSISLRAKHAEAAAQLVAALVDGGVLPKAEKLSPFPDNREAPKTIGLDWPEDTVDRFVRASIFPPHDPAVIEDPATKETYFIENMEQYQQFRIKVLDEGKKEGVTQKSYAADTHWYSNVGGSIVKMGDSDIHMPLKTADKKHKAIIPGAAIGSRKKLRMNEPLIG
;
A
#
# COMPACT_ATOMS: atom_id res chain seq x y z
N ALA A 1 30.60 -12.25 -7.40
CA ALA A 1 29.39 -12.58 -8.19
C ALA A 1 28.98 -11.42 -9.10
N LEU A 2 28.56 -10.26 -8.57
CA LEU A 2 28.24 -9.08 -9.39
C LEU A 2 29.47 -8.44 -10.06
N ALA A 3 30.60 -8.31 -9.34
CA ALA A 3 31.82 -7.72 -9.91
C ALA A 3 32.46 -8.55 -11.05
N SER A 4 32.12 -9.84 -11.14
CA SER A 4 32.57 -10.75 -12.21
C SER A 4 31.60 -10.81 -13.38
N PHE A 5 30.37 -10.29 -13.22
CA PHE A 5 29.36 -10.25 -14.26
C PHE A 5 29.47 -8.92 -15.01
N LYS A 6 29.97 -8.98 -16.25
CA LYS A 6 30.11 -7.82 -17.14
C LYS A 6 28.79 -7.57 -17.86
N ALA A 7 27.83 -6.97 -17.16
CA ALA A 7 26.55 -6.61 -17.77
C ALA A 7 26.74 -5.48 -18.78
N ASP A 8 26.23 -5.65 -20.00
CA ASP A 8 26.19 -4.59 -21.01
C ASP A 8 25.17 -3.50 -20.65
N LEU A 9 24.10 -3.90 -19.95
CA LEU A 9 23.04 -3.04 -19.45
C LEU A 9 22.73 -3.40 -18.00
N THR A 10 22.72 -2.40 -17.13
CA THR A 10 22.25 -2.54 -15.74
C THR A 10 21.14 -1.53 -15.49
N VAL A 11 19.96 -2.03 -15.12
CA VAL A 11 18.82 -1.20 -14.74
C VAL A 11 18.50 -1.46 -13.27
N CYS A 12 18.43 -0.40 -12.47
CA CYS A 12 18.10 -0.47 -11.07
C CYS A 12 16.73 0.15 -10.79
N VAL A 13 15.90 -0.59 -10.07
CA VAL A 13 14.68 -0.06 -9.46
C VAL A 13 14.99 0.08 -7.97
N PRO A 14 15.24 1.29 -7.46
CA PRO A 14 15.54 1.49 -6.05
C PRO A 14 14.33 1.14 -5.20
N ASP A 15 14.58 0.72 -3.98
CA ASP A 15 13.52 0.58 -2.98
C ASP A 15 13.04 1.96 -2.49
N ILE A 16 12.09 1.96 -1.56
CA ILE A 16 11.51 3.18 -0.97
C ILE A 16 12.59 4.09 -0.34
N SER A 17 13.74 3.54 0.06
CA SER A 17 14.81 4.35 0.65
C SER A 17 15.54 5.23 -0.37
N GLY A 18 15.33 5.00 -1.67
CA GLY A 18 16.01 5.69 -2.76
C GLY A 18 17.52 5.43 -2.80
N LYS A 19 18.05 4.56 -1.94
CA LYS A 19 19.48 4.27 -1.86
C LYS A 19 19.89 3.37 -3.01
N LEU A 20 20.86 3.85 -3.77
CA LEU A 20 21.46 3.07 -4.83
C LEU A 20 22.49 2.11 -4.22
N PRO A 21 22.57 0.86 -4.71
CA PRO A 21 23.69 -0.01 -4.41
C PRO A 21 25.02 0.64 -4.77
N LYS A 22 26.04 0.53 -3.92
CA LYS A 22 27.39 1.10 -4.17
C LYS A 22 27.99 0.73 -5.53
N ALA A 23 27.65 -0.45 -6.06
CA ALA A 23 28.08 -0.89 -7.39
C ALA A 23 27.57 0.02 -8.54
N LEU A 24 26.49 0.75 -8.30
CA LEU A 24 25.86 1.69 -9.24
C LEU A 24 26.21 3.16 -8.96
N GLU A 25 26.94 3.46 -7.89
CA GLU A 25 27.38 4.84 -7.59
C GLU A 25 28.49 5.32 -8.53
N SER A 26 29.20 4.40 -9.20
CA SER A 26 30.20 4.76 -10.20
C SER A 26 29.55 5.05 -11.56
N ALA A 27 29.77 6.27 -12.04
CA ALA A 27 29.39 6.69 -13.38
C ALA A 27 29.96 5.71 -14.42
N GLY A 28 29.12 5.29 -15.35
CA GLY A 28 29.48 4.35 -16.41
C GLY A 28 28.37 4.26 -17.44
N THR A 29 28.74 3.98 -18.68
CA THR A 29 27.79 3.74 -19.78
C THR A 29 26.97 2.49 -19.50
N GLY A 30 25.69 2.48 -19.92
CA GLY A 30 24.83 1.31 -19.77
C GLY A 30 24.26 1.10 -18.36
N LYS A 31 24.35 2.07 -17.46
CA LYS A 31 23.73 2.01 -16.13
C LYS A 31 22.58 3.01 -16.01
N TYR A 32 21.41 2.51 -15.64
CA TYR A 32 20.18 3.29 -15.55
C TYR A 32 19.43 3.04 -14.24
N ILE A 33 18.65 4.02 -13.83
CA ILE A 33 17.80 4.00 -12.65
C ILE A 33 16.37 4.29 -13.10
N ILE A 34 15.41 3.48 -12.67
CA ILE A 34 13.99 3.76 -12.87
C ILE A 34 13.43 4.36 -11.61
N ARG A 35 12.75 5.51 -11.74
CA ARG A 35 11.94 6.11 -10.68
C ARG A 35 10.49 6.15 -11.11
N ALA A 36 9.60 5.99 -10.15
CA ALA A 36 8.16 6.07 -10.34
C ALA A 36 7.56 6.98 -9.26
N GLY A 37 6.45 7.63 -9.56
CA GLY A 37 5.74 8.47 -8.61
C GLY A 37 6.39 9.82 -8.36
N SER A 38 5.94 10.45 -7.27
CA SER A 38 6.41 11.76 -6.82
C SER A 38 6.96 11.62 -5.40
N GLU A 39 8.16 12.14 -5.15
CA GLU A 39 8.77 12.12 -3.83
C GLU A 39 8.03 13.12 -2.90
N MET A 40 7.63 12.66 -1.72
CA MET A 40 7.05 13.50 -0.68
C MET A 40 7.65 13.10 0.66
N LYS A 41 8.12 14.09 1.43
CA LYS A 41 8.74 13.84 2.73
C LYS A 41 7.74 13.12 3.64
N GLY A 42 8.16 12.02 4.26
CA GLY A 42 7.33 11.24 5.18
C GLY A 42 6.30 10.33 4.51
N ALA A 43 6.14 10.38 3.18
CA ALA A 43 5.26 9.46 2.48
C ALA A 43 5.81 8.03 2.54
N PRO A 44 4.96 7.02 2.72
CA PRO A 44 5.40 5.63 2.88
C PRO A 44 5.82 4.98 1.55
N TRP A 45 5.39 5.54 0.41
CA TRP A 45 5.75 5.06 -0.93
C TRP A 45 5.54 6.15 -2.00
N PRO A 46 6.17 6.02 -3.18
CA PRO A 46 6.10 7.02 -4.25
C PRO A 46 4.70 7.24 -4.85
N GLU A 47 3.80 6.27 -4.75
CA GLU A 47 2.41 6.40 -5.22
C GLU A 47 1.54 7.30 -4.32
N PHE A 48 1.99 7.58 -3.09
CA PHE A 48 1.19 8.31 -2.12
C PHE A 48 0.94 9.75 -2.57
N ALA A 49 2.00 10.45 -2.99
CA ALA A 49 1.94 11.88 -3.28
C ALA A 49 1.03 12.22 -4.47
N PRO A 50 1.09 11.52 -5.63
CA PRO A 50 0.18 11.80 -6.74
C PRO A 50 -1.30 11.67 -6.36
N ILE A 51 -1.65 10.68 -5.53
CA ILE A 51 -3.04 10.47 -5.07
C ILE A 51 -3.43 11.54 -4.06
N TRP A 52 -2.58 11.79 -3.06
CA TRP A 52 -2.83 12.74 -1.98
C TRP A 52 -2.98 14.17 -2.50
N GLN A 53 -2.11 14.57 -3.43
CA GLN A 53 -2.09 15.91 -4.03
C GLN A 53 -3.06 16.07 -5.20
N GLN A 54 -3.77 14.99 -5.59
CA GLN A 54 -4.70 14.97 -6.73
C GLN A 54 -4.06 15.36 -8.05
N GLU A 55 -2.84 14.88 -8.29
CA GLU A 55 -2.21 15.03 -9.58
C GLU A 55 -3.04 14.27 -10.62
N ALA A 56 -3.28 14.84 -11.80
CA ALA A 56 -3.97 14.14 -12.89
C ALA A 56 -3.09 13.05 -13.53
N SER A 57 -1.79 13.13 -13.28
CA SER A 57 -0.77 12.23 -13.79
C SER A 57 0.39 12.13 -12.83
N SER A 58 0.92 10.92 -12.70
CA SER A 58 2.20 10.58 -12.12
C SER A 58 3.23 10.34 -13.24
N ARG A 59 4.49 10.08 -12.90
CA ARG A 59 5.58 9.87 -13.86
C ARG A 59 6.40 8.63 -13.53
N VAL A 60 6.80 7.90 -14.57
CA VAL A 60 7.88 6.92 -14.51
C VAL A 60 9.01 7.39 -15.41
N SER A 61 10.21 7.53 -14.86
CA SER A 61 11.38 8.07 -15.54
C SER A 61 12.56 7.13 -15.46
N VAL A 62 13.31 7.03 -16.56
CA VAL A 62 14.64 6.43 -16.62
C VAL A 62 15.67 7.54 -16.52
N LEU A 63 16.58 7.40 -15.55
CA LEU A 63 17.70 8.29 -15.32
C LEU A 63 18.99 7.55 -15.64
N ALA A 64 19.94 8.21 -16.30
CA ALA A 64 21.32 7.77 -16.27
C ALA A 64 21.87 7.89 -14.83
N VAL A 65 22.91 7.12 -14.47
CA VAL A 65 23.54 7.21 -13.14
C VAL A 65 24.05 8.62 -12.79
N GLY A 66 24.31 9.48 -13.79
CA GLY A 66 24.64 10.90 -13.59
C GLY A 66 23.46 11.79 -13.18
N GLY A 67 22.23 11.27 -13.13
CA GLY A 67 21.01 11.99 -12.78
C GLY A 67 20.23 12.55 -13.98
N ASP A 68 20.77 12.45 -15.19
CA ASP A 68 20.09 12.93 -16.39
C ASP A 68 18.92 12.02 -16.77
N GLU A 69 17.74 12.59 -16.94
CA GLU A 69 16.57 11.88 -17.45
C GLU A 69 16.75 11.58 -18.94
N VAL A 70 16.77 10.29 -19.29
CA VAL A 70 16.96 9.81 -20.67
C VAL A 70 15.64 9.40 -21.32
N GLY A 71 14.61 9.11 -20.52
CA GLY A 71 13.28 8.75 -20.99
C GLY A 71 12.25 8.78 -19.88
N ALA A 72 10.97 8.96 -20.23
CA ALA A 72 9.88 8.97 -19.27
C ALA A 72 8.52 8.70 -19.91
N ILE A 73 7.59 8.19 -19.11
CA ILE A 73 6.18 7.98 -19.44
C ILE A 73 5.33 8.63 -18.34
N ASN A 74 4.35 9.43 -18.73
CA ASN A 74 3.34 9.95 -17.81
C ASN A 74 2.25 8.89 -17.63
N VAL A 75 1.88 8.64 -16.38
CA VAL A 75 0.90 7.65 -15.96
C VAL A 75 -0.33 8.37 -15.42
N HIS A 76 -1.50 8.11 -16.00
CA HIS A 76 -2.73 8.75 -15.55
C HIS A 76 -3.13 8.29 -14.14
N VAL A 77 -3.46 9.25 -13.28
CA VAL A 77 -3.98 9.02 -11.93
C VAL A 77 -5.49 9.29 -11.94
N GLY A 78 -6.27 8.23 -11.74
CA GLY A 78 -7.71 8.28 -11.66
C GLY A 78 -8.21 8.62 -10.26
N LYS A 79 -9.47 9.07 -10.15
CA LYS A 79 -10.09 9.39 -8.86
C LYS A 79 -10.19 8.19 -7.92
N GLU A 80 -10.39 7.00 -8.48
CA GLU A 80 -10.54 5.74 -7.73
C GLU A 80 -9.20 5.01 -7.53
N ASP A 81 -8.09 5.58 -8.00
CA ASP A 81 -6.80 4.92 -7.86
C ASP A 81 -6.41 4.87 -6.38
N THR A 82 -5.99 3.67 -5.98
CA THR A 82 -5.23 3.41 -4.75
C THR A 82 -3.75 3.28 -5.08
N SER A 83 -2.90 3.36 -4.06
CA SER A 83 -1.45 3.20 -4.23
C SER A 83 -1.06 1.86 -4.85
N ILE A 84 -1.82 0.78 -4.59
CA ILE A 84 -1.62 -0.52 -5.26
C ILE A 84 -1.91 -0.41 -6.76
N SER A 85 -3.08 0.12 -7.11
CA SER A 85 -3.49 0.22 -8.52
C SER A 85 -2.57 1.15 -9.31
N LEU A 86 -2.12 2.25 -8.69
CA LEU A 86 -1.16 3.16 -9.31
C LEU A 86 0.22 2.50 -9.46
N ARG A 87 0.64 1.66 -8.50
CA ARG A 87 1.89 0.89 -8.63
C ARG A 87 1.83 -0.10 -9.78
N ALA A 88 0.69 -0.75 -10.02
CA ALA A 88 0.52 -1.62 -11.18
C ALA A 88 0.71 -0.83 -12.49
N LYS A 89 0.09 0.34 -12.61
CA LYS A 89 0.30 1.24 -13.77
C LYS A 89 1.75 1.70 -13.90
N HIS A 90 2.42 2.02 -12.79
CA HIS A 90 3.84 2.35 -12.79
C HIS A 90 4.71 1.17 -13.28
N ALA A 91 4.40 -0.05 -12.85
CA ALA A 91 5.12 -1.25 -13.26
C ALA A 91 4.97 -1.50 -14.76
N GLU A 92 3.77 -1.30 -15.32
CA GLU A 92 3.53 -1.39 -16.77
C GLU A 92 4.33 -0.35 -17.55
N ALA A 93 4.31 0.90 -17.12
CA ALA A 93 5.11 1.97 -17.74
C ALA A 93 6.62 1.72 -17.61
N ALA A 94 7.08 1.24 -16.46
CA ALA A 94 8.48 0.85 -16.25
C ALA A 94 8.89 -0.28 -17.18
N ALA A 95 8.04 -1.31 -17.36
CA ALA A 95 8.32 -2.41 -18.27
C ALA A 95 8.48 -1.93 -19.72
N GLN A 96 7.65 -0.99 -20.18
CA GLN A 96 7.78 -0.39 -21.51
C GLN A 96 9.11 0.37 -21.68
N LEU A 97 9.52 1.13 -20.66
CA LEU A 97 10.81 1.83 -20.66
C LEU A 97 12.00 0.86 -20.68
N VAL A 98 11.92 -0.23 -19.90
CA VAL A 98 12.96 -1.28 -19.91
C VAL A 98 13.04 -1.97 -21.26
N ALA A 99 11.90 -2.32 -21.87
CA ALA A 99 11.88 -2.94 -23.19
C ALA A 99 12.57 -2.05 -24.23
N ALA A 100 12.22 -0.75 -24.26
CA ALA A 100 12.85 0.21 -25.16
C ALA A 100 14.36 0.37 -24.93
N LEU A 101 14.82 0.32 -23.67
CA LEU A 101 16.26 0.30 -23.34
C LEU A 101 16.97 -0.95 -23.88
N VAL A 102 16.38 -2.12 -23.69
CA VAL A 102 16.96 -3.41 -24.09
C VAL A 102 17.04 -3.51 -25.61
N ASP A 103 16.02 -3.05 -26.33
CA ASP A 103 15.97 -3.07 -27.79
C ASP A 103 16.89 -2.02 -28.44
N GLY A 104 17.52 -1.13 -27.65
CA GLY A 104 18.28 0.01 -28.16
C GLY A 104 17.39 1.02 -28.90
N GLY A 105 16.09 1.02 -28.61
CA GLY A 105 15.10 1.88 -29.24
C GLY A 105 15.16 3.32 -28.72
N VAL A 106 14.39 4.19 -29.37
CA VAL A 106 14.22 5.57 -28.91
C VAL A 106 13.34 5.56 -27.66
N LEU A 107 13.87 6.03 -26.53
CA LEU A 107 13.10 6.15 -25.31
C LEU A 107 12.00 7.21 -25.45
N PRO A 108 10.78 6.95 -24.98
CA PRO A 108 9.73 7.95 -24.94
C PRO A 108 10.16 9.12 -24.05
N LYS A 109 9.82 10.33 -24.47
CA LYS A 109 10.08 11.57 -23.72
C LYS A 109 8.75 12.22 -23.38
N ALA A 110 8.27 11.98 -22.17
CA ALA A 110 7.08 12.66 -21.66
C ALA A 110 7.42 14.07 -21.16
N GLU A 111 6.49 15.01 -21.30
CA GLU A 111 6.60 16.36 -20.75
C GLU A 111 6.81 16.29 -19.23
N LYS A 112 7.78 17.05 -18.70
CA LYS A 112 8.03 17.10 -17.26
C LYS A 112 6.82 17.67 -16.56
N LEU A 113 6.36 16.98 -15.52
CA LEU A 113 5.28 17.48 -14.69
C LEU A 113 5.79 18.68 -13.89
N SER A 114 4.96 19.72 -13.80
CA SER A 114 5.28 20.86 -12.95
C SER A 114 5.36 20.38 -11.51
N PRO A 115 6.46 20.68 -10.77
CA PRO A 115 6.54 20.30 -9.38
C PRO A 115 5.40 20.95 -8.62
N PHE A 116 4.66 20.16 -7.84
CA PHE A 116 3.66 20.73 -6.95
C PHE A 116 4.38 21.67 -5.97
N PRO A 117 3.89 22.92 -5.78
CA PRO A 117 4.58 23.92 -4.96
C PRO A 117 4.61 23.56 -3.47
N ASP A 118 3.88 22.52 -3.06
CA ASP A 118 3.63 22.21 -1.67
C ASP A 118 4.67 21.24 -1.12
N ASN A 119 5.71 21.79 -0.49
CA ASN A 119 6.76 21.03 0.20
C ASN A 119 6.26 20.44 1.54
N ARG A 120 4.99 20.08 1.62
CA ARG A 120 4.35 19.57 2.84
C ARG A 120 4.78 18.13 3.09
N GLU A 121 5.01 17.82 4.36
CA GLU A 121 5.24 16.46 4.82
C GLU A 121 3.92 15.67 4.75
N ALA A 122 4.01 14.39 4.40
CA ALA A 122 2.85 13.50 4.37
C ALA A 122 2.24 13.42 5.78
N PRO A 123 0.92 13.56 5.93
CA PRO A 123 0.28 13.36 7.22
C PRO A 123 0.50 11.93 7.72
N LYS A 124 0.61 11.76 9.04
CA LYS A 124 0.80 10.44 9.67
C LYS A 124 -0.52 9.78 10.07
N THR A 125 -1.53 10.58 10.36
CA THR A 125 -2.84 10.15 10.83
C THR A 125 -3.95 11.00 10.18
N ILE A 126 -5.15 10.46 10.12
CA ILE A 126 -6.36 11.14 9.66
C ILE A 126 -6.73 12.22 10.68
N GLY A 127 -6.90 13.46 10.21
CA GLY A 127 -7.45 14.55 11.01
C GLY A 127 -8.97 14.42 11.17
N LEU A 128 -9.47 14.67 12.38
CA LEU A 128 -10.91 14.58 12.69
C LEU A 128 -11.74 15.71 12.07
N ASP A 129 -11.08 16.82 11.75
CA ASP A 129 -11.64 18.01 11.12
C ASP A 129 -11.54 17.96 9.58
N TRP A 130 -10.95 16.91 9.02
CA TRP A 130 -10.78 16.79 7.58
C TRP A 130 -12.11 16.56 6.87
N PRO A 131 -12.33 17.21 5.70
CA PRO A 131 -13.44 16.87 4.82
C PRO A 131 -13.36 15.41 4.37
N GLU A 132 -14.51 14.78 4.13
CA GLU A 132 -14.58 13.35 3.73
C GLU A 132 -13.76 13.03 2.49
N ASP A 133 -13.76 13.92 1.49
CA ASP A 133 -12.93 13.80 0.28
C ASP A 133 -11.42 13.82 0.58
N THR A 134 -11.00 14.55 1.62
CA THR A 134 -9.60 14.51 2.06
C THR A 134 -9.26 13.20 2.75
N VAL A 135 -10.18 12.68 3.57
CA VAL A 135 -10.01 11.38 4.21
C VAL A 135 -9.94 10.26 3.18
N ASP A 136 -10.85 10.26 2.20
CA ASP A 136 -10.87 9.29 1.11
C ASP A 136 -9.54 9.23 0.36
N ARG A 137 -9.00 10.40 -0.03
CA ARG A 137 -7.68 10.49 -0.65
C ARG A 137 -6.59 9.91 0.23
N PHE A 138 -6.58 10.26 1.51
CA PHE A 138 -5.58 9.74 2.45
C PHE A 138 -5.66 8.22 2.58
N VAL A 139 -6.87 7.68 2.71
CA VAL A 139 -7.12 6.24 2.83
C VAL A 139 -6.64 5.53 1.55
N ARG A 140 -7.07 5.96 0.36
CA ARG A 140 -6.63 5.35 -0.91
C ARG A 140 -5.12 5.48 -1.15
N ALA A 141 -4.52 6.61 -0.78
CA ALA A 141 -3.08 6.81 -0.82
C ALA A 141 -2.34 5.90 0.19
N SER A 142 -2.97 5.54 1.31
CA SER A 142 -2.39 4.70 2.38
C SER A 142 -2.64 3.20 2.23
N ILE A 143 -3.50 2.76 1.30
CA ILE A 143 -3.74 1.33 1.06
C ILE A 143 -2.58 0.71 0.30
N PHE A 144 -1.79 -0.13 0.98
CA PHE A 144 -0.73 -0.92 0.35
C PHE A 144 -0.40 -2.23 1.13
N PRO A 145 -1.23 -3.28 1.09
CA PRO A 145 -0.96 -4.54 1.77
C PRO A 145 0.37 -5.16 1.34
N PRO A 146 1.14 -5.75 2.27
CA PRO A 146 0.79 -6.07 3.66
C PRO A 146 1.10 -4.92 4.66
N HIS A 147 1.38 -3.71 4.19
CA HIS A 147 1.69 -2.58 5.08
C HIS A 147 0.44 -2.08 5.81
N ASP A 148 0.68 -1.44 6.95
CA ASP A 148 -0.37 -0.86 7.77
C ASP A 148 -1.17 0.19 6.96
N PRO A 149 -2.51 0.16 7.02
CA PRO A 149 -3.36 1.12 6.31
C PRO A 149 -3.38 2.50 7.01
N ALA A 150 -4.27 3.39 6.59
CA ALA A 150 -4.42 4.70 7.24
C ALA A 150 -4.77 4.55 8.72
N VAL A 151 -4.28 5.48 9.55
CA VAL A 151 -4.48 5.46 11.00
C VAL A 151 -5.27 6.68 11.45
N ILE A 152 -6.18 6.50 12.40
CA ILE A 152 -6.90 7.57 13.09
C ILE A 152 -6.73 7.42 14.61
N GLU A 153 -6.60 8.53 15.33
CA GLU A 153 -6.54 8.55 16.80
C GLU A 153 -7.90 9.00 17.36
N ASP A 154 -8.45 8.24 18.31
CA ASP A 154 -9.58 8.69 19.12
C ASP A 154 -9.07 9.70 20.17
N PRO A 155 -9.57 10.96 20.13
CA PRO A 155 -9.08 12.00 21.02
C PRO A 155 -9.41 11.73 22.50
N ALA A 156 -10.49 10.98 22.79
CA ALA A 156 -10.94 10.71 24.16
C ALA A 156 -10.10 9.63 24.83
N THR A 157 -9.91 8.49 24.16
CA THR A 157 -9.20 7.33 24.71
C THR A 157 -7.71 7.31 24.40
N LYS A 158 -7.26 8.10 23.41
CA LYS A 158 -5.90 8.03 22.84
C LYS A 158 -5.58 6.70 22.17
N GLU A 159 -6.60 5.88 21.89
CA GLU A 159 -6.44 4.67 21.10
C GLU A 159 -6.35 5.01 19.61
N THR A 160 -5.61 4.18 18.86
CA THR A 160 -5.47 4.33 17.41
C THR A 160 -6.15 3.18 16.69
N TYR A 161 -6.73 3.49 15.53
CA TYR A 161 -7.50 2.58 14.71
C TYR A 161 -7.00 2.58 13.28
N PHE A 162 -7.04 1.40 12.65
CA PHE A 162 -6.77 1.21 11.23
C PHE A 162 -8.03 1.45 10.41
N ILE A 163 -7.88 2.18 9.31
CA ILE A 163 -8.92 2.54 8.35
C ILE A 163 -8.45 2.12 6.96
N GLU A 164 -9.06 1.06 6.42
CA GLU A 164 -8.76 0.51 5.10
C GLU A 164 -9.67 1.06 4.01
N ASN A 165 -10.85 1.58 4.36
CA ASN A 165 -11.83 2.11 3.41
C ASN A 165 -12.74 3.15 4.08
N MET A 166 -13.52 3.86 3.26
CA MET A 166 -14.43 4.91 3.74
C MET A 166 -15.61 4.38 4.56
N GLU A 167 -16.01 3.13 4.39
CA GLU A 167 -17.06 2.51 5.21
C GLU A 167 -16.59 2.34 6.66
N GLN A 168 -15.36 1.85 6.87
CA GLN A 168 -14.74 1.77 8.19
C GLN A 168 -14.58 3.16 8.84
N TYR A 169 -14.25 4.19 8.04
CA TYR A 169 -14.19 5.58 8.53
C TYR A 169 -15.57 6.09 8.99
N GLN A 170 -16.63 5.82 8.22
CA GLN A 170 -18.00 6.20 8.62
C GLN A 170 -18.44 5.48 9.90
N GLN A 171 -18.11 4.19 10.02
CA GLN A 171 -18.37 3.41 11.25
C GLN A 171 -17.60 3.98 12.44
N PHE A 172 -16.33 4.37 12.25
CA PHE A 172 -15.54 5.05 13.29
C PHE A 172 -16.23 6.35 13.76
N ARG A 173 -16.68 7.20 12.83
CA ARG A 173 -17.37 8.45 13.18
C ARG A 173 -18.63 8.20 14.00
N ILE A 174 -19.48 7.27 13.58
CA ILE A 174 -20.77 7.01 14.25
C ILE A 174 -20.56 6.31 15.60
N LYS A 175 -19.81 5.22 15.64
CA LYS A 175 -19.74 4.36 16.84
C LYS A 175 -18.69 4.81 17.84
N VAL A 176 -17.56 5.34 17.40
CA VAL A 176 -16.48 5.73 18.31
C VAL A 176 -16.64 7.18 18.75
N LEU A 177 -16.92 8.10 17.82
CA LEU A 177 -17.04 9.53 18.17
C LEU A 177 -18.44 9.94 18.68
N ASP A 178 -19.53 9.41 18.11
CA ASP A 178 -20.89 9.83 18.50
C ASP A 178 -21.48 9.00 19.65
N GLU A 179 -21.24 7.69 19.72
CA GLU A 179 -21.70 6.86 20.86
C GLU A 179 -20.79 7.00 22.09
N GLY A 180 -19.50 7.30 21.92
CA GLY A 180 -18.59 7.61 23.02
C GLY A 180 -18.96 8.87 23.82
N LYS A 181 -19.76 9.77 23.23
CA LYS A 181 -20.35 10.92 23.93
C LYS A 181 -21.62 10.58 24.71
N LYS A 182 -22.19 9.39 24.51
CA LYS A 182 -23.33 8.87 25.28
C LYS A 182 -22.81 7.95 26.39
N GLU A 183 -22.03 8.51 27.32
CA GLU A 183 -21.82 7.87 28.62
C GLU A 183 -23.18 7.74 29.31
N GLY A 184 -23.82 6.57 29.21
CA GLY A 184 -25.10 6.33 29.87
C GLY A 184 -25.95 5.18 29.37
N VAL A 185 -25.56 4.42 28.34
CA VAL A 185 -26.32 3.23 27.96
C VAL A 185 -25.38 2.03 27.84
N THR A 186 -25.24 1.31 28.95
CA THR A 186 -24.89 -0.11 28.91
C THR A 186 -25.94 -0.85 28.10
N GLN A 187 -25.75 -0.96 26.78
CA GLN A 187 -26.45 -1.99 26.02
C GLN A 187 -25.76 -3.31 26.33
N LYS A 188 -26.41 -4.10 27.20
CA LYS A 188 -26.23 -5.55 27.22
C LYS A 188 -26.61 -6.06 25.83
N SER A 189 -25.65 -6.11 24.92
CA SER A 189 -25.84 -6.72 23.61
C SER A 189 -26.14 -8.20 23.83
N TYR A 190 -27.35 -8.57 23.46
CA TYR A 190 -27.85 -9.93 23.42
C TYR A 190 -26.89 -10.77 22.56
N ALA A 191 -26.24 -11.77 23.16
CA ALA A 191 -25.42 -12.73 22.44
C ALA A 191 -26.36 -13.68 21.67
N ALA A 192 -26.86 -13.23 20.53
CA ALA A 192 -27.58 -14.06 19.58
C ALA A 192 -26.65 -14.39 18.41
N ASP A 193 -26.23 -15.65 18.39
CA ASP A 193 -25.60 -16.40 17.30
C ASP A 193 -25.30 -15.64 16.00
N THR A 194 -24.06 -15.15 15.87
CA THR A 194 -23.40 -14.90 14.59
C THR A 194 -22.24 -15.87 14.37
N HIS A 195 -22.35 -17.10 14.90
CA HIS A 195 -21.32 -18.13 14.72
C HIS A 195 -21.46 -18.82 13.36
N TRP A 196 -20.60 -18.47 12.42
CA TRP A 196 -20.46 -19.22 11.17
C TRP A 196 -19.47 -20.38 11.36
N TYR A 197 -20.01 -21.58 11.58
CA TYR A 197 -19.21 -22.81 11.60
C TYR A 197 -19.06 -23.35 10.17
N SER A 198 -17.84 -23.29 9.63
CA SER A 198 -17.50 -23.95 8.37
C SER A 198 -17.07 -25.39 8.64
N ASN A 199 -17.93 -26.36 8.33
CA ASN A 199 -17.60 -27.78 8.36
C ASN A 199 -16.85 -28.19 7.08
N VAL A 200 -15.52 -28.01 7.08
CA VAL A 200 -14.65 -28.61 6.06
C VAL A 200 -13.66 -29.53 6.79
N GLY A 201 -13.92 -30.83 6.73
CA GLY A 201 -12.93 -31.87 7.08
C GLY A 201 -12.58 -32.04 8.57
N GLY A 202 -13.58 -32.06 9.47
CA GLY A 202 -13.38 -32.56 10.84
C GLY A 202 -12.61 -31.63 11.80
N SER A 203 -12.40 -30.37 11.45
CA SER A 203 -11.78 -29.36 12.30
C SER A 203 -12.68 -28.14 12.41
N ILE A 204 -13.20 -27.83 13.60
CA ILE A 204 -13.90 -26.56 13.85
C ILE A 204 -12.83 -25.47 13.89
N VAL A 205 -12.73 -24.69 12.81
CA VAL A 205 -11.88 -23.50 12.76
C VAL A 205 -12.75 -22.30 13.12
N LYS A 206 -12.49 -21.67 14.28
CA LYS A 206 -13.09 -20.38 14.64
C LYS A 206 -12.58 -19.33 13.65
N MET A 207 -13.38 -19.01 12.63
CA MET A 207 -13.21 -17.77 11.86
C MET A 207 -13.57 -16.62 12.82
N GLY A 208 -12.70 -15.64 12.97
CA GLY A 208 -12.76 -14.65 14.06
C GLY A 208 -14.02 -13.76 14.05
N ASP A 209 -14.38 -13.28 15.25
CA ASP A 209 -15.49 -12.37 15.58
C ASP A 209 -15.35 -10.93 15.03
N SER A 210 -14.45 -10.69 14.08
CA SER A 210 -14.16 -9.35 13.59
C SER A 210 -15.05 -9.05 12.37
N ASP A 211 -16.10 -8.27 12.58
CA ASP A 211 -16.84 -7.60 11.51
C ASP A 211 -15.84 -6.83 10.61
N ILE A 212 -15.79 -7.20 9.34
CA ILE A 212 -14.83 -6.66 8.34
C ILE A 212 -15.04 -5.15 8.16
N HIS A 213 -16.23 -4.64 8.48
CA HIS A 213 -16.61 -3.24 8.36
C HIS A 213 -16.28 -2.43 9.63
N MET A 214 -15.84 -3.06 10.71
CA MET A 214 -15.42 -2.37 11.93
C MET A 214 -13.95 -1.91 11.86
N PRO A 215 -13.63 -0.68 12.26
CA PRO A 215 -12.25 -0.23 12.38
C PRO A 215 -11.51 -1.06 13.45
N LEU A 216 -10.31 -1.52 13.14
CA LEU A 216 -9.52 -2.39 14.03
C LEU A 216 -8.59 -1.55 14.90
N LYS A 217 -8.52 -1.83 16.21
CA LYS A 217 -7.54 -1.20 17.09
C LYS A 217 -6.12 -1.63 16.72
N THR A 218 -5.19 -0.69 16.69
CA THR A 218 -3.77 -0.99 16.38
C THR A 218 -3.12 -1.91 17.41
N ALA A 219 -3.59 -1.89 18.66
CA ALA A 219 -3.11 -2.74 19.75
C ALA A 219 -3.39 -4.23 19.53
N ASP A 220 -4.40 -4.58 18.74
CA ASP A 220 -4.88 -5.97 18.61
C ASP A 220 -4.11 -6.81 17.57
N LYS A 221 -3.14 -6.20 16.85
CA LYS A 221 -2.07 -6.72 15.94
C LYS A 221 -2.06 -8.20 15.48
N LYS A 222 -3.21 -8.85 15.31
CA LYS A 222 -3.42 -10.08 14.55
C LYS A 222 -3.94 -9.71 13.16
N HIS A 223 -3.31 -8.76 12.51
CA HIS A 223 -3.72 -8.30 11.19
C HIS A 223 -3.31 -9.35 10.16
N LYS A 224 -4.26 -10.21 9.77
CA LYS A 224 -4.17 -10.96 8.53
C LYS A 224 -5.09 -10.23 7.55
N ALA A 225 -4.51 -9.51 6.59
CA ALA A 225 -5.27 -9.01 5.46
C ALA A 225 -5.98 -10.22 4.80
N ILE A 226 -7.30 -10.26 4.89
CA ILE A 226 -8.09 -11.29 4.21
C ILE A 226 -8.21 -10.82 2.77
N ILE A 227 -7.34 -11.33 1.90
CA ILE A 227 -7.48 -11.16 0.46
C ILE A 227 -8.60 -12.12 0.01
N PRO A 228 -9.76 -11.63 -0.47
CA PRO A 228 -10.80 -12.52 -0.99
C PRO A 228 -10.22 -13.35 -2.14
N GLY A 229 -10.21 -14.67 -2.01
CA GLY A 229 -9.70 -15.61 -3.01
C GLY A 229 -8.29 -16.18 -2.76
N ALA A 230 -7.56 -15.74 -1.74
CA ALA A 230 -6.28 -16.35 -1.37
C ALA A 230 -6.45 -17.41 -0.27
N ALA A 231 -6.46 -18.69 -0.64
CA ALA A 231 -6.30 -19.79 0.31
C ALA A 231 -4.86 -19.81 0.86
N ILE A 232 -4.56 -18.99 1.88
CA ILE A 232 -3.26 -18.96 2.54
C ILE A 232 -3.19 -20.11 3.54
N GLY A 233 -2.80 -21.28 3.03
CA GLY A 233 -2.52 -22.47 3.81
C GLY A 233 -1.28 -22.29 4.69
N SER A 234 -1.47 -22.11 6.00
CA SER A 234 -0.42 -22.40 6.97
C SER A 234 -0.34 -23.91 7.15
N ARG A 235 0.61 -24.57 6.49
CA ARG A 235 0.96 -25.99 6.70
C ARG A 235 1.33 -26.22 8.18
N LYS A 236 0.37 -26.63 9.00
CA LYS A 236 0.64 -27.31 10.27
C LYS A 236 0.95 -28.77 9.91
N LYS A 237 2.15 -29.24 10.24
CA LYS A 237 2.63 -30.60 9.98
C LYS A 237 1.60 -31.63 10.45
N LEU A 238 1.01 -32.37 9.51
CA LEU A 238 0.26 -33.60 9.75
C LEU A 238 1.24 -34.64 10.29
N ARG A 239 1.10 -35.05 11.56
CA ARG A 239 1.66 -36.32 12.03
C ARG A 239 0.70 -37.41 11.56
N MET A 240 1.18 -38.27 10.65
CA MET A 240 0.48 -39.50 10.27
C MET A 240 0.41 -40.41 11.49
N ASN A 241 -0.80 -40.74 11.94
CA ASN A 241 -1.01 -41.92 12.78
C ASN A 241 -1.39 -43.08 11.86
N GLU A 242 -0.76 -44.23 12.10
CA GLU A 242 -0.96 -45.51 11.42
C GLU A 242 -2.40 -46.02 11.51
N PRO A 243 -2.89 -46.83 10.55
CA PRO A 243 -4.21 -47.42 10.63
C PRO A 243 -4.19 -48.72 11.45
N LEU A 244 -4.99 -48.77 12.53
CA LEU A 244 -5.48 -50.03 13.09
C LEU A 244 -6.63 -50.52 12.21
N ILE A 245 -6.37 -51.55 11.40
CA ILE A 245 -7.38 -52.34 10.71
C ILE A 245 -7.92 -53.38 11.70
N GLY A 246 -9.25 -53.46 11.81
CA GLY A 246 -9.96 -54.67 12.21
C GLY A 246 -10.29 -55.51 10.98
#